data_AF-A0A9X2DCP9-F1
#
_entry.id   AF-A0A9X2DCP9-F1
#
_cell.length_a   1.000
_cell.length_b   1.000
_cell.length_c   1.000
_cell.angle_alpha   90.00
_cell.angle_beta   90.00
_cell.angle_gamma   90.00
#
_symmetry.space_group_name_H-M   'P 1'
#
loop_
_entity.id
_entity.type
_entity.pdbx_description
1 polymer ?
#
loop_
_entity_poly.entity_id
_entity_poly.type
_entity_poly.pdbx_seq_one_letter_code
_entity_poly.pdbx_strand_id
1 'polypeptide(L)'
;MYFVHMLLGAVGLISVCQPSWAITVSVEDIDQTTSYILVSGVFEPSDNLTTFVQAVQRLGGKGSTVVFKSPGGNPSKAIELGRLIRSLGLSTLQPRSLECVSACALAFMGGVSRYAETGSIGVHKSSFSDVSGISVDDAVSYIQHQTAETIAYLTEMGVDPGLLQLSLRYERDDMRYLSKSEMAQYRVTTGEVSAPQTSLSAEPPSPSVPNQPTTAGAALPDYRIAADDARFTIPLATSGALRVPKGKEFLRAAEDQSSAKIMAISNGEPVEIVGVGERWYRVKVKGRTGYLHHNWVRVDQFIQKPFGDRFIQVKSFDNFEEAQSYVKASQLPLVAFLATNKWYAIALEDTLPVDKATQLLRGLKERSLVPDDAFVTVGNTYVNEVCCRR
;
A
#
# COMPACT_ATOMS: atom_id res chain seq x y z
N MET A 1 44.33 -58.34 26.11
CA MET A 1 44.78 -57.43 25.03
C MET A 1 43.95 -57.79 23.80
N TYR A 2 43.00 -57.02 23.28
CA TYR A 2 42.74 -55.58 23.30
C TYR A 2 41.22 -55.32 23.27
N PHE A 3 40.82 -54.23 23.92
CA PHE A 3 39.52 -53.56 23.83
C PHE A 3 39.18 -53.13 22.40
N VAL A 4 37.91 -53.25 21.98
CA VAL A 4 37.20 -52.16 21.28
C VAL A 4 35.74 -52.16 21.72
N HIS A 5 35.35 -51.15 22.49
CA HIS A 5 33.95 -50.83 22.79
C HIS A 5 33.28 -50.22 21.56
N MET A 6 32.20 -50.85 21.10
CA MET A 6 31.29 -50.32 20.09
C MET A 6 30.35 -49.31 20.77
N LEU A 7 30.75 -48.05 20.81
CA LEU A 7 29.88 -46.93 21.17
C LEU A 7 29.06 -46.53 19.94
N LEU A 8 27.79 -46.93 19.90
CA LEU A 8 26.80 -46.32 19.00
C LEU A 8 26.60 -44.86 19.44
N GLY A 9 27.26 -43.93 18.76
CA GLY A 9 26.94 -42.51 18.84
C GLY A 9 25.62 -42.25 18.12
N ALA A 10 24.53 -42.06 18.88
CA ALA A 10 23.30 -41.50 18.35
C ALA A 10 23.57 -40.03 17.97
N VAL A 11 23.78 -39.77 16.68
CA VAL A 11 23.77 -38.41 16.14
C VAL A 11 22.32 -37.94 16.17
N GLY A 12 21.93 -37.32 17.29
CA GLY A 12 20.70 -36.56 17.37
C GLY A 12 20.79 -35.40 16.39
N LEU A 13 20.06 -35.48 15.28
CA LEU A 13 19.71 -34.32 14.48
C LEU A 13 18.89 -33.39 15.37
N ILE A 14 19.56 -32.45 16.02
CA ILE A 14 18.92 -31.26 16.57
C ILE A 14 18.49 -30.44 15.36
N SER A 15 17.29 -30.74 14.86
CA SER A 15 16.61 -29.89 13.89
C SER A 15 16.23 -28.61 14.63
N VAL A 16 17.12 -27.62 14.56
CA VAL A 16 16.81 -26.26 15.00
C VAL A 16 15.77 -25.73 14.03
N CYS A 17 14.51 -25.89 14.39
CA CYS A 17 13.39 -25.29 13.68
C CYS A 17 13.43 -23.78 13.96
N GLN A 18 14.22 -23.03 13.18
CA GLN A 18 14.10 -21.59 13.20
C GLN A 18 12.83 -21.20 12.44
N PRO A 19 11.88 -20.49 13.06
CA PRO A 19 10.82 -19.85 12.31
C PRO A 19 11.49 -18.75 11.48
N SER A 20 11.85 -19.03 10.23
CA SER A 20 12.54 -18.03 9.41
C SER A 20 11.53 -17.00 8.91
N TRP A 21 11.34 -15.95 9.69
CA TRP A 21 10.67 -14.74 9.20
C TRP A 21 11.63 -13.92 8.31
N ALA A 22 12.94 -14.18 8.33
CA ALA A 22 13.97 -13.60 7.45
C ALA A 22 13.69 -13.76 5.94
N ILE A 23 14.34 -12.95 5.12
CA ILE A 23 14.18 -13.06 3.67
C ILE A 23 14.76 -14.37 3.14
N THR A 24 14.06 -14.94 2.18
CA THR A 24 14.47 -16.08 1.38
C THR A 24 14.53 -15.66 -0.08
N VAL A 25 15.53 -16.16 -0.80
CA VAL A 25 15.74 -15.88 -2.21
C VAL A 25 15.68 -17.18 -2.99
N SER A 26 14.73 -17.29 -3.91
CA SER A 26 14.62 -18.41 -4.84
C SER A 26 14.68 -17.95 -6.29
N VAL A 27 15.03 -18.87 -7.19
CA VAL A 27 14.93 -18.69 -8.64
C VAL A 27 13.77 -19.55 -9.11
N GLU A 28 12.83 -18.92 -9.80
CA GLU A 28 11.60 -19.56 -10.27
C GLU A 28 11.57 -19.51 -11.80
N ASP A 29 11.29 -20.65 -12.43
CA ASP A 29 11.20 -20.77 -13.88
C ASP A 29 9.78 -20.41 -14.34
N ILE A 30 9.68 -19.49 -15.31
CA ILE A 30 8.44 -19.20 -16.05
C ILE A 30 8.30 -20.21 -17.18
N ASP A 31 9.41 -20.47 -17.88
CA ASP A 31 9.53 -21.45 -18.95
C ASP A 31 10.99 -21.95 -19.03
N GLN A 32 11.34 -22.73 -20.05
CA GLN A 32 12.68 -23.31 -20.22
C GLN A 32 13.80 -22.27 -20.46
N THR A 33 13.42 -21.03 -20.79
CA THR A 33 14.29 -19.93 -21.22
C THR A 33 14.21 -18.69 -20.34
N THR A 34 13.15 -18.55 -19.56
CA THR A 34 12.85 -17.37 -18.73
C THR A 34 12.67 -17.76 -17.28
N SER A 35 13.42 -17.11 -16.39
CA SER A 35 13.29 -17.28 -14.94
C SER A 35 13.31 -15.92 -14.24
N TYR A 36 12.82 -15.85 -13.01
CA TYR A 36 12.88 -14.65 -12.16
C TYR A 36 13.41 -14.97 -10.76
N ILE A 37 13.90 -13.94 -10.07
CA ILE A 37 14.30 -14.05 -8.67
C ILE A 37 13.09 -13.67 -7.81
N LEU A 38 12.66 -14.56 -6.92
CA LEU A 38 11.65 -14.26 -5.92
C LEU A 38 12.33 -13.96 -4.58
N VAL A 39 12.08 -12.77 -4.04
CA VAL A 39 12.48 -12.39 -2.68
C VAL A 39 11.25 -12.42 -1.78
N SER A 40 11.23 -13.32 -0.80
CA SER A 40 10.07 -13.55 0.08
C SER A 40 10.46 -13.44 1.56
N GLY A 41 9.54 -12.98 2.41
CA GLY A 41 9.78 -12.88 3.86
C GLY A 41 10.08 -11.46 4.35
N VAL A 42 10.46 -11.33 5.63
CA VAL A 42 10.71 -10.06 6.33
C VAL A 42 12.18 -9.68 6.22
N PHE A 43 12.47 -8.41 5.93
CA PHE A 43 13.83 -7.88 5.97
C PHE A 43 14.33 -7.78 7.42
N GLU A 44 15.34 -8.57 7.78
CA GLU A 44 16.00 -8.54 9.09
C GLU A 44 17.37 -7.83 8.99
N PRO A 45 17.82 -7.10 10.02
CA PRO A 45 19.13 -6.45 10.01
C PRO A 45 20.30 -7.41 9.71
N SER A 46 20.17 -8.68 10.10
CA SER A 46 21.16 -9.75 9.95
C SER A 46 21.11 -10.48 8.61
N ASP A 47 20.20 -10.14 7.69
CA ASP A 47 20.06 -10.85 6.42
C ASP A 47 21.37 -10.84 5.61
N ASN A 48 21.75 -12.02 5.11
CA ASN A 48 22.93 -12.22 4.28
C ASN A 48 22.57 -12.15 2.78
N LEU A 49 22.85 -10.99 2.18
CA LEU A 49 22.57 -10.73 0.76
C LEU A 49 23.49 -11.48 -0.22
N THR A 50 24.51 -12.20 0.25
CA THR A 50 25.32 -13.08 -0.62
C THR A 50 24.44 -14.15 -1.29
N THR A 51 23.38 -14.60 -0.61
CA THR A 51 22.40 -15.55 -1.16
C THR A 51 21.70 -14.99 -2.39
N PHE A 52 21.42 -13.68 -2.42
CA PHE A 52 20.87 -12.99 -3.57
C PHE A 52 21.85 -12.95 -4.73
N VAL A 53 23.12 -12.58 -4.49
CA VAL A 53 24.17 -12.58 -5.52
C VAL A 53 24.35 -13.97 -6.14
N GLN A 54 24.33 -15.02 -5.32
CA GLN A 54 24.42 -16.40 -5.81
C GLN A 54 23.21 -16.79 -6.67
N ALA A 55 21.99 -16.35 -6.31
CA ALA A 55 20.81 -16.57 -7.13
C ALA A 55 20.92 -15.88 -8.50
N VAL A 56 21.40 -14.64 -8.53
CA VAL A 56 21.68 -13.91 -9.79
C VAL A 56 22.70 -14.64 -10.65
N GLN A 57 23.79 -15.16 -10.05
CA GLN A 57 24.81 -15.91 -10.78
C GLN A 57 24.26 -17.22 -11.39
N ARG A 58 23.36 -17.91 -10.69
CA ARG A 58 22.71 -19.14 -11.19
C ARG A 58 21.80 -18.90 -12.39
N LEU A 59 21.21 -17.72 -12.51
CA LEU A 59 20.41 -17.37 -13.69
C LEU A 59 21.22 -17.36 -14.98
N GLY A 60 22.53 -17.07 -14.93
CA GLY A 60 23.41 -17.13 -16.09
C GLY A 60 22.93 -16.32 -17.30
N GLY A 61 22.16 -15.25 -17.07
CA GLY A 61 21.57 -14.41 -18.12
C GLY A 61 20.16 -14.80 -18.60
N LYS A 62 19.55 -15.87 -18.07
CA LYS A 62 18.16 -16.33 -18.38
C LYS A 62 17.05 -15.50 -17.72
N GLY A 63 17.42 -14.47 -16.96
CA GLY A 63 16.48 -13.65 -16.22
C GLY A 63 17.17 -12.42 -15.67
N SER A 64 16.49 -11.28 -15.74
CA SER A 64 16.95 -10.00 -15.20
C SER A 64 15.92 -9.38 -14.25
N THR A 65 14.90 -10.14 -13.85
CA THR A 65 13.74 -9.61 -13.11
C THR A 65 13.69 -10.14 -11.68
N VAL A 66 13.52 -9.23 -10.73
CA VAL A 66 13.27 -9.51 -9.32
C VAL A 66 11.81 -9.23 -8.99
N VAL A 67 11.18 -10.17 -8.30
CA VAL A 67 9.79 -10.11 -7.84
C VAL A 67 9.78 -10.25 -6.32
N PHE A 68 8.88 -9.54 -5.64
CA PHE A 68 8.79 -9.57 -4.18
C PHE A 68 7.48 -10.16 -3.66
N LYS A 69 7.61 -10.90 -2.56
CA LYS A 69 6.51 -11.37 -1.71
C LYS A 69 6.88 -11.12 -0.25
N SER A 70 6.89 -9.85 0.15
CA SER A 70 7.42 -9.39 1.42
C SER A 70 6.49 -8.38 2.11
N PRO A 71 6.20 -8.56 3.42
CA PRO A 71 5.52 -7.57 4.23
C PRO A 71 6.43 -6.38 4.62
N GLY A 72 7.69 -6.34 4.15
CA GLY A 72 8.69 -5.35 4.55
C GLY A 72 9.55 -5.82 5.70
N GLY A 73 9.95 -4.91 6.60
CA GLY A 73 10.91 -5.17 7.67
C GLY A 73 11.87 -4.00 7.88
N ASN A 74 13.16 -4.29 8.07
CA ASN A 74 14.21 -3.31 8.27
C ASN A 74 14.49 -2.47 6.99
N PRO A 75 14.34 -1.14 7.04
CA PRO A 75 14.52 -0.28 5.88
C PRO A 75 15.96 -0.23 5.37
N SER A 76 16.96 -0.21 6.25
CA SER A 76 18.38 -0.18 5.87
C SER A 76 18.78 -1.43 5.08
N LYS A 77 18.30 -2.60 5.49
CA LYS A 77 18.54 -3.86 4.77
C LYS A 77 17.85 -3.89 3.40
N ALA A 78 16.63 -3.36 3.31
CA ALA A 78 15.93 -3.26 2.03
C ALA A 78 16.61 -2.27 1.07
N ILE A 79 17.13 -1.15 1.59
CA ILE A 79 17.96 -0.19 0.83
C ILE A 79 19.25 -0.86 0.34
N GLU A 80 19.93 -1.64 1.19
CA GLU A 80 21.13 -2.41 0.83
C GLU A 80 20.84 -3.37 -0.33
N LEU A 81 19.74 -4.15 -0.25
CA LEU A 81 19.31 -5.02 -1.34
C LEU A 81 18.94 -4.22 -2.60
N GLY A 82 18.24 -3.10 -2.45
CA GLY A 82 17.87 -2.24 -3.58
C GLY A 82 19.07 -1.66 -4.33
N ARG A 83 20.11 -1.22 -3.62
CA ARG A 83 21.39 -0.81 -4.22
C ARG A 83 22.09 -1.96 -4.93
N LEU A 84 22.02 -3.16 -4.37
CA LEU A 84 22.57 -4.36 -5.00
C LEU A 84 21.84 -4.69 -6.31
N ILE A 85 20.49 -4.67 -6.31
CA ILE A 85 19.65 -4.82 -7.50
C ILE A 85 20.05 -3.82 -8.59
N ARG A 86 20.20 -2.54 -8.21
CA ARG A 86 20.64 -1.46 -9.12
C ARG A 86 22.01 -1.76 -9.72
N SER A 87 22.99 -2.10 -8.88
CA SER A 87 24.39 -2.34 -9.28
C SER A 87 24.54 -3.51 -10.23
N LEU A 88 23.66 -4.51 -10.13
CA LEU A 88 23.63 -5.69 -10.98
C LEU A 88 22.79 -5.49 -12.26
N GLY A 89 22.19 -4.32 -12.46
CA GLY A 89 21.41 -4.00 -13.66
C GLY A 89 20.07 -4.74 -13.75
N LEU A 90 19.51 -5.18 -12.62
CA LEU A 90 18.30 -5.98 -12.59
C LEU A 90 17.04 -5.09 -12.66
N SER A 91 16.01 -5.57 -13.34
CA SER A 91 14.66 -5.01 -13.35
C SER A 91 13.85 -5.54 -12.17
N THR A 92 12.82 -4.79 -11.76
CA THR A 92 11.86 -5.22 -10.73
C THR A 92 10.44 -5.25 -11.30
N LEU A 93 9.70 -6.30 -10.94
CA LEU A 93 8.31 -6.51 -11.33
C LEU A 93 7.47 -6.84 -10.09
N GLN A 94 6.40 -6.09 -9.87
CA GLN A 94 5.48 -6.33 -8.75
C GLN A 94 4.05 -6.61 -9.23
N PRO A 95 3.64 -7.89 -9.35
CA PRO A 95 2.25 -8.25 -9.60
C PRO A 95 1.40 -8.02 -8.34
N ARG A 96 0.11 -7.72 -8.50
CA ARG A 96 -0.82 -7.45 -7.40
C ARG A 96 -1.17 -8.69 -6.58
N SER A 97 -0.96 -9.88 -7.15
CA SER A 97 -1.15 -11.16 -6.44
C SER A 97 -0.11 -11.42 -5.36
N LEU A 98 1.03 -10.72 -5.41
CA LEU A 98 2.11 -10.82 -4.44
C LEU A 98 2.23 -9.52 -3.64
N GLU A 99 2.44 -9.66 -2.33
CA GLU A 99 2.53 -8.52 -1.42
C GLU A 99 3.93 -7.90 -1.48
N CYS A 100 4.01 -6.57 -1.63
CA CYS A 100 5.22 -5.80 -1.38
C CYS A 100 4.85 -4.49 -0.70
N VAL A 101 5.08 -4.42 0.61
CA VAL A 101 4.72 -3.26 1.42
C VAL A 101 5.86 -2.80 2.31
N SER A 102 5.80 -1.56 2.79
CA SER A 102 6.79 -0.99 3.72
C SER A 102 8.21 -0.98 3.12
N ALA A 103 9.21 -1.44 3.87
CA ALA A 103 10.60 -1.57 3.43
C ALA A 103 10.75 -2.35 2.10
N CYS A 104 9.85 -3.28 1.77
CA CYS A 104 9.89 -3.98 0.48
C CYS A 104 9.85 -3.00 -0.70
N ALA A 105 9.06 -1.92 -0.59
CA ALA A 105 8.97 -0.90 -1.62
C ALA A 105 10.34 -0.24 -1.89
N LEU A 106 11.17 -0.06 -0.85
CA LEU A 106 12.53 0.47 -1.01
C LEU A 106 13.39 -0.48 -1.84
N ALA A 107 13.37 -1.79 -1.55
CA ALA A 107 14.10 -2.77 -2.35
C ALA A 107 13.62 -2.81 -3.81
N PHE A 108 12.30 -2.76 -4.03
CA PHE A 108 11.69 -2.70 -5.37
C PHE A 108 12.19 -1.50 -6.18
N MET A 109 12.40 -0.34 -5.55
CA MET A 109 12.88 0.87 -6.21
C MET A 109 14.33 0.73 -6.74
N GLY A 110 15.05 -0.30 -6.33
CA GLY A 110 16.39 -0.63 -6.83
C GLY A 110 16.45 -0.98 -8.32
N GLY A 111 15.33 -1.40 -8.92
CA GLY A 111 15.29 -1.89 -10.31
C GLY A 111 15.68 -0.84 -11.36
N VAL A 112 16.46 -1.23 -12.38
CA VAL A 112 16.78 -0.37 -13.53
C VAL A 112 15.56 -0.06 -14.37
N SER A 113 14.70 -1.07 -14.55
CA SER A 113 13.34 -0.92 -15.04
C SER A 113 12.39 -1.44 -13.96
N ARG A 114 11.37 -0.66 -13.62
CA ARG A 114 10.43 -0.92 -12.53
C ARG A 114 9.01 -0.98 -13.06
N TYR A 115 8.38 -2.15 -12.96
CA TYR A 115 6.99 -2.38 -13.34
C TYR A 115 6.19 -2.84 -12.14
N ALA A 116 5.03 -2.23 -11.91
CA ALA A 116 4.14 -2.61 -10.81
C ALA A 116 2.69 -2.50 -11.26
N GLU A 117 1.89 -3.51 -10.95
CA GLU A 117 0.44 -3.44 -11.13
C GLU A 117 -0.18 -2.43 -10.14
N THR A 118 -1.30 -1.81 -10.53
CA THR A 118 -1.99 -0.85 -9.67
C THR A 118 -2.29 -1.44 -8.29
N GLY A 119 -1.88 -0.74 -7.23
CA GLY A 119 -2.10 -1.16 -5.85
C GLY A 119 -1.23 -2.34 -5.39
N SER A 120 -0.16 -2.70 -6.10
CA SER A 120 0.75 -3.78 -5.69
C SER A 120 1.88 -3.33 -4.75
N ILE A 121 2.13 -2.02 -4.65
CA ILE A 121 3.13 -1.41 -3.76
C ILE A 121 2.42 -0.67 -2.62
N GLY A 122 2.69 -1.08 -1.38
CA GLY A 122 2.20 -0.39 -0.18
C GLY A 122 3.29 0.44 0.50
N VAL A 123 2.96 1.68 0.86
CA VAL A 123 3.83 2.56 1.65
C VAL A 123 3.13 2.96 2.95
N HIS A 124 3.92 3.15 4.00
CA HIS A 124 3.50 3.71 5.28
C HIS A 124 4.75 4.16 6.05
N LYS A 125 4.56 4.97 7.09
CA LYS A 125 5.60 5.44 7.98
C LYS A 125 6.38 4.26 8.54
N SER A 126 7.67 4.24 8.25
CA SER A 126 8.58 3.24 8.82
C SER A 126 8.53 3.36 10.33
N SER A 127 8.29 2.23 10.96
CA SER A 127 8.05 2.15 12.38
C SER A 127 9.21 1.43 13.04
N PHE A 128 9.86 2.10 13.99
CA PHE A 128 11.00 1.52 14.70
C PHE A 128 10.47 0.54 15.75
N SER A 129 10.78 -0.74 15.61
CA SER A 129 10.62 -1.73 16.68
C SER A 129 11.93 -1.79 17.46
N ASP A 130 11.82 -1.60 18.76
CA ASP A 130 12.87 -1.74 19.77
C ASP A 130 13.76 -0.51 20.01
N VAL A 131 13.24 0.45 20.77
CA VAL A 131 14.01 1.51 21.45
C VAL A 131 14.31 1.15 22.91
N SER A 132 14.14 -0.11 23.31
CA SER A 132 14.44 -0.51 24.69
C SER A 132 15.95 -0.44 24.94
N GLY A 133 16.37 0.42 25.86
CA GLY A 133 17.78 0.64 26.19
C GLY A 133 18.53 1.66 25.33
N ILE A 134 17.86 2.34 24.39
CA ILE A 134 18.43 3.44 23.61
C ILE A 134 18.01 4.77 24.27
N SER A 135 18.94 5.73 24.39
CA SER A 135 18.59 7.05 24.91
C SER A 135 17.66 7.79 23.94
N VAL A 136 16.89 8.76 24.43
CA VAL A 136 16.00 9.56 23.56
C VAL A 136 16.82 10.26 22.48
N ASP A 137 18.01 10.77 22.82
CA ASP A 137 18.89 11.47 21.89
C ASP A 137 19.43 10.53 20.80
N ASP A 138 19.81 9.31 21.17
CA ASP A 138 20.27 8.29 20.22
C ASP A 138 19.14 7.83 19.29
N ALA A 139 17.93 7.68 19.83
CA ALA A 139 16.75 7.32 19.04
C ALA A 139 16.38 8.44 18.05
N VAL A 140 16.41 9.70 18.47
CA VAL A 140 16.17 10.86 17.60
C VAL A 140 17.25 10.95 16.52
N SER A 141 18.53 10.82 16.89
CA SER A 141 19.66 10.83 15.96
C SER A 141 19.53 9.72 14.90
N TYR A 142 19.16 8.51 15.33
CA TYR A 142 18.92 7.39 14.43
C TYR A 142 17.75 7.65 13.47
N ILE A 143 16.63 8.19 13.95
CA ILE A 143 15.48 8.55 13.10
C ILE A 143 15.88 9.58 12.05
N GLN A 144 16.62 10.62 12.45
CA GLN A 144 17.11 11.65 11.55
C GLN A 144 18.05 11.05 10.50
N HIS A 145 18.96 10.17 10.92
CA HIS A 145 19.87 9.48 10.01
C HIS A 145 19.12 8.58 9.02
N GLN A 146 18.20 7.74 9.49
CA GLN A 146 17.42 6.84 8.64
C GLN A 146 16.52 7.61 7.66
N THR A 147 15.95 8.73 8.10
CA THR A 147 15.13 9.60 7.24
C THR A 147 16.00 10.20 6.14
N ALA A 148 17.17 10.72 6.49
CA ALA A 148 18.13 11.26 5.52
C ALA A 148 18.61 10.18 4.54
N GLU A 149 18.93 8.98 5.04
CA GLU A 149 19.34 7.85 4.20
C GLU A 149 18.22 7.45 3.21
N THR A 150 16.97 7.43 3.68
CA THR A 150 15.82 7.10 2.83
C THR A 150 15.63 8.15 1.75
N ILE A 151 15.69 9.44 2.08
CA ILE A 151 15.61 10.54 1.09
C ILE A 151 16.74 10.43 0.06
N ALA A 152 17.96 10.18 0.52
CA ALA A 152 19.13 9.99 -0.34
C ALA A 152 18.92 8.80 -1.28
N TYR A 153 18.47 7.65 -0.76
CA TYR A 153 18.21 6.45 -1.54
C TYR A 153 17.08 6.64 -2.57
N LEU A 154 15.96 7.28 -2.20
CA LEU A 154 14.89 7.59 -3.15
C LEU A 154 15.42 8.43 -4.31
N THR A 155 16.20 9.46 -3.99
CA THR A 155 16.85 10.32 -4.98
C THR A 155 17.83 9.54 -5.86
N GLU A 156 18.66 8.69 -5.25
CA GLU A 156 19.63 7.80 -5.92
C GLU A 156 18.94 6.87 -6.93
N MET A 157 17.74 6.39 -6.59
CA MET A 157 16.91 5.54 -7.46
C MET A 157 16.03 6.32 -8.45
N GLY A 158 16.11 7.66 -8.48
CA GLY A 158 15.28 8.51 -9.34
C GLY A 158 13.79 8.58 -8.92
N VAL A 159 13.47 8.13 -7.71
CA VAL A 159 12.14 8.24 -7.10
C VAL A 159 11.98 9.62 -6.47
N ASP A 160 10.79 10.18 -6.53
CA ASP A 160 10.49 11.46 -5.91
C ASP A 160 10.49 11.36 -4.37
N PRO A 161 11.30 12.14 -3.64
CA PRO A 161 11.29 12.14 -2.17
C PRO A 161 9.95 12.54 -1.55
N GLY A 162 9.05 13.19 -2.31
CA GLY A 162 7.66 13.40 -1.91
C GLY A 162 6.93 12.09 -1.56
N LEU A 163 7.39 10.94 -2.07
CA LEU A 163 6.87 9.64 -1.67
C LEU A 163 7.09 9.34 -0.19
N LEU A 164 8.23 9.76 0.37
CA LEU A 164 8.48 9.62 1.80
C LEU A 164 7.50 10.49 2.59
N GLN A 165 7.23 11.71 2.12
CA GLN A 165 6.21 12.56 2.76
C GLN A 165 4.83 11.91 2.71
N LEU A 166 4.45 11.32 1.57
CA LEU A 166 3.21 10.54 1.47
C LEU A 166 3.21 9.40 2.48
N SER A 167 4.29 8.61 2.52
CA SER A 167 4.46 7.47 3.42
C SER A 167 4.31 7.87 4.90
N LEU A 168 4.96 8.97 5.31
CA LEU A 168 4.94 9.48 6.69
C LEU A 168 3.55 9.94 7.17
N ARG A 169 2.59 10.17 6.26
CA ARG A 169 1.19 10.51 6.62
C ARG A 169 0.36 9.30 7.07
N TYR A 170 0.83 8.09 6.78
CA TYR A 170 0.15 6.85 7.13
C TYR A 170 0.95 6.10 8.20
N GLU A 171 0.35 5.82 9.36
CA GLU A 171 1.00 5.11 10.48
C GLU A 171 1.35 3.65 10.15
N ARG A 172 2.12 2.95 11.03
CA ARG A 172 2.59 1.54 10.86
C ARG A 172 1.51 0.61 10.29
N ASP A 173 0.28 0.79 10.75
CA ASP A 173 -0.84 -0.12 10.54
C ASP A 173 -1.82 0.30 9.45
N ASP A 174 -1.54 1.43 8.78
CA ASP A 174 -2.34 1.97 7.70
C ASP A 174 -1.53 1.93 6.40
N MET A 175 -1.76 0.87 5.63
CA MET A 175 -1.03 0.65 4.39
C MET A 175 -1.65 1.46 3.25
N ARG A 176 -0.92 2.45 2.74
CA ARG A 176 -1.30 3.17 1.52
C ARG A 176 -0.76 2.44 0.29
N TYR A 177 -1.65 1.72 -0.42
CA TYR A 177 -1.30 1.04 -1.67
C TYR A 177 -1.37 2.00 -2.86
N LEU A 178 -0.25 2.29 -3.50
CA LEU A 178 -0.12 3.32 -4.54
C LEU A 178 -0.94 3.00 -5.79
N SER A 179 -1.61 4.02 -6.34
CA SER A 179 -2.23 3.93 -7.67
C SER A 179 -1.16 3.98 -8.77
N LYS A 180 -1.52 3.64 -10.02
CA LYS A 180 -0.61 3.81 -11.18
C LYS A 180 -0.18 5.28 -11.34
N SER A 181 -1.10 6.24 -11.15
CA SER A 181 -0.83 7.67 -11.23
C SER A 181 0.12 8.14 -10.14
N GLU A 182 -0.02 7.65 -8.91
CA GLU A 182 0.92 7.94 -7.82
C GLU A 182 2.28 7.30 -8.08
N MET A 183 2.30 6.05 -8.54
CA MET A 183 3.56 5.40 -8.91
C MET A 183 4.28 6.15 -10.04
N ALA A 184 3.56 6.73 -10.99
CA ALA A 184 4.14 7.60 -12.02
C ALA A 184 4.57 8.96 -11.45
N GLN A 185 3.71 9.63 -10.68
CA GLN A 185 3.96 10.94 -10.06
C GLN A 185 5.21 10.92 -9.19
N TYR A 186 5.32 9.90 -8.33
CA TYR A 186 6.47 9.71 -7.45
C TYR A 186 7.60 8.94 -8.13
N ARG A 187 7.49 8.60 -9.42
CA ARG A 187 8.49 7.87 -10.20
C ARG A 187 8.88 6.51 -9.59
N VAL A 188 7.95 5.83 -8.91
CA VAL A 188 8.11 4.46 -8.38
C VAL A 188 8.25 3.45 -9.52
N THR A 189 7.56 3.64 -10.64
CA THR A 189 7.74 2.85 -11.88
C THR A 189 8.53 3.64 -12.93
N THR A 190 9.19 2.96 -13.86
CA THR A 190 10.06 3.62 -14.88
C THR A 190 9.52 3.58 -16.31
N GLY A 191 8.26 3.17 -16.54
CA GLY A 191 7.69 3.17 -17.89
C GLY A 191 6.17 3.19 -17.97
N GLU A 192 5.63 4.13 -18.75
CA GLU A 192 5.20 3.78 -20.12
C GLU A 192 6.32 4.19 -21.08
N VAL A 193 6.68 3.32 -22.03
CA VAL A 193 7.61 3.71 -23.10
C VAL A 193 6.87 4.71 -23.99
N SER A 194 7.25 6.00 -23.94
CA SER A 194 6.93 6.90 -25.05
C SER A 194 7.68 6.39 -26.28
N ALA A 195 6.92 6.05 -27.33
CA ALA A 195 7.49 5.82 -28.66
C ALA A 195 8.37 7.02 -29.05
N PRO A 196 9.43 6.83 -29.85
CA PRO A 196 10.25 7.93 -30.35
C PRO A 196 9.33 8.92 -31.07
N GLN A 197 9.22 10.14 -30.56
CA GLN A 197 8.60 11.22 -31.33
C GLN A 197 9.55 11.55 -32.47
N THR A 198 9.29 10.94 -33.62
CA THR A 198 9.82 11.38 -34.90
C THR A 198 9.37 12.82 -35.09
N SER A 199 10.33 13.74 -35.07
CA SER A 199 10.19 15.14 -35.47
C SER A 199 9.55 15.26 -36.86
N LEU A 200 8.63 16.23 -37.02
CA LEU A 200 8.10 16.93 -38.22
C LEU A 200 6.64 17.32 -37.86
N SER A 201 6.16 18.57 -37.84
CA SER A 201 6.50 19.82 -38.50
C SER A 201 5.91 21.01 -37.71
N ALA A 202 6.43 22.21 -38.01
CA ALA A 202 6.08 23.50 -37.41
C ALA A 202 4.75 24.11 -37.91
N GLU A 203 4.09 24.91 -37.07
CA GLU A 203 3.16 26.01 -37.43
C GLU A 203 3.09 27.02 -36.23
N PRO A 204 2.67 28.32 -36.36
CA PRO A 204 3.43 29.52 -35.99
C PRO A 204 2.86 30.20 -34.71
N PRO A 205 3.43 31.35 -34.24
CA PRO A 205 3.16 31.81 -32.88
C PRO A 205 1.79 32.48 -32.72
N SER A 206 1.13 32.19 -31.59
CA SER A 206 -0.05 32.92 -31.11
C SER A 206 0.29 34.37 -30.74
N PRO A 207 -0.65 35.32 -30.91
CA PRO A 207 -0.45 36.71 -30.50
C PRO A 207 -0.49 36.87 -28.99
N SER A 208 0.41 37.71 -28.50
CA SER A 208 0.52 38.20 -27.13
C SER A 208 -0.65 39.12 -26.75
N VAL A 209 -1.16 38.94 -25.53
CA VAL A 209 -2.01 39.92 -24.81
C VAL A 209 -1.38 40.17 -23.43
N PRO A 210 -1.41 41.42 -22.91
CA PRO A 210 -0.37 41.97 -22.03
C PRO A 210 -0.52 41.71 -20.52
N ASN A 211 0.63 41.81 -19.82
CA ASN A 211 0.83 42.15 -18.40
C ASN A 211 -0.28 43.05 -17.82
N GLN A 212 -0.79 42.94 -16.58
CA GLN A 212 -0.23 42.63 -15.23
C GLN A 212 -1.46 42.53 -14.25
N PRO A 213 -1.36 42.31 -12.92
CA PRO A 213 -0.19 42.32 -12.04
C PRO A 213 0.03 41.09 -11.14
N THR A 214 1.30 40.90 -10.80
CA THR A 214 1.83 40.08 -9.72
C THR A 214 1.23 40.45 -8.36
N THR A 215 0.46 39.54 -7.76
CA THR A 215 0.28 39.47 -6.31
C THR A 215 1.33 38.53 -5.73
N ALA A 216 2.13 39.09 -4.84
CA ALA A 216 3.02 38.37 -3.96
C ALA A 216 2.20 37.47 -2.99
N GLY A 217 2.70 36.25 -2.75
CA GLY A 217 2.44 35.49 -1.54
C GLY A 217 0.99 35.12 -1.23
N ALA A 218 0.33 34.34 -2.10
CA ALA A 218 -0.74 33.48 -1.61
C ALA A 218 -0.09 32.27 -0.95
N ALA A 219 -0.25 32.14 0.37
CA ALA A 219 -0.01 30.89 1.07
C ALA A 219 -0.75 29.75 0.32
N LEU A 220 -0.15 28.56 0.30
CA LEU A 220 -0.80 27.35 -0.20
C LEU A 220 -2.23 27.26 0.37
N PRO A 221 -3.24 26.86 -0.43
CA PRO A 221 -4.62 26.78 0.05
C PRO A 221 -4.67 25.94 1.32
N ASP A 222 -5.36 26.46 2.34
CA ASP A 222 -5.55 25.85 3.65
C ASP A 222 -6.33 24.53 3.43
N TYR A 223 -5.63 23.41 3.27
CA TYR A 223 -6.21 22.08 3.06
C TYR A 223 -6.95 21.66 4.33
N ARG A 224 -8.21 22.08 4.46
CA ARG A 224 -9.07 21.65 5.55
C ARG A 224 -9.65 20.30 5.19
N ILE A 225 -9.05 19.24 5.75
CA ILE A 225 -9.77 18.03 6.16
C ILE A 225 -11.12 18.49 6.76
N ALA A 226 -12.21 17.73 6.63
CA ALA A 226 -13.54 18.10 7.14
C ALA A 226 -13.65 18.22 8.68
N ALA A 227 -12.60 18.71 9.36
CA ALA A 227 -12.44 18.71 10.79
C ALA A 227 -13.50 19.53 11.51
N ASP A 228 -14.06 20.59 10.91
CA ASP A 228 -14.89 21.57 11.61
C ASP A 228 -16.19 21.98 10.88
N ASP A 229 -16.64 21.23 9.86
CA ASP A 229 -17.94 21.49 9.24
C ASP A 229 -19.04 20.71 9.97
N ALA A 230 -19.84 21.43 10.77
CA ALA A 230 -20.92 20.86 11.57
C ALA A 230 -21.96 20.07 10.75
N ARG A 231 -22.02 20.25 9.42
CA ARG A 231 -22.88 19.47 8.53
C ARG A 231 -22.44 18.01 8.40
N PHE A 232 -21.17 17.71 8.64
CA PHE A 232 -20.57 16.40 8.39
C PHE A 232 -20.20 15.71 9.71
N THR A 233 -21.23 15.23 10.39
CA THR A 233 -21.07 14.46 11.64
C THR A 233 -20.92 12.98 11.33
N ILE A 234 -19.93 12.32 11.96
CA ILE A 234 -19.75 10.88 11.90
C ILE A 234 -20.47 10.25 13.10
N PRO A 235 -21.52 9.42 12.89
CA PRO A 235 -22.18 8.73 13.98
C PRO A 235 -21.22 7.83 14.74
N LEU A 236 -21.41 7.71 16.06
CA LEU A 236 -20.63 6.78 16.86
C LEU A 236 -20.89 5.34 16.41
N ALA A 237 -19.83 4.64 16.02
CA ALA A 237 -19.90 3.23 15.66
C ALA A 237 -20.07 2.37 16.91
N THR A 238 -21.14 1.58 16.98
CA THR A 238 -21.45 0.71 18.14
C THR A 238 -21.64 -0.76 17.75
N SER A 239 -21.88 -1.03 16.47
CA SER A 239 -22.02 -2.41 15.96
C SER A 239 -21.65 -2.51 14.49
N GLY A 240 -21.39 -3.74 14.05
CA GLY A 240 -21.17 -4.02 12.64
C GLY A 240 -20.97 -5.49 12.36
N ALA A 241 -20.37 -5.78 11.22
CA ALA A 241 -19.91 -7.11 10.85
C ALA A 241 -18.56 -7.06 10.14
N LEU A 242 -17.76 -8.13 10.27
CA LEU A 242 -16.53 -8.24 9.49
C LEU A 242 -16.87 -8.23 7.99
N ARG A 243 -16.19 -7.39 7.21
CA ARG A 243 -16.27 -7.38 5.75
C ARG A 243 -14.89 -7.09 5.15
N VAL A 244 -14.20 -8.12 4.70
CA VAL A 244 -12.89 -8.03 4.04
C VAL A 244 -12.90 -8.75 2.69
N PRO A 245 -12.06 -8.34 1.72
CA PRO A 245 -11.99 -8.99 0.41
C PRO A 245 -11.64 -10.48 0.47
N LYS A 246 -10.77 -10.89 1.39
CA LYS A 246 -10.29 -12.28 1.55
C LYS A 246 -11.28 -13.21 2.28
N GLY A 247 -12.45 -12.70 2.66
CA GLY A 247 -13.48 -13.49 3.33
C GLY A 247 -13.25 -13.80 4.82
N LYS A 248 -12.03 -13.60 5.32
CA LYS A 248 -11.65 -13.80 6.72
C LYS A 248 -10.53 -12.86 7.14
N GLU A 249 -10.48 -12.55 8.43
CA GLU A 249 -9.44 -11.74 9.07
C GLU A 249 -9.22 -12.18 10.51
N PHE A 250 -8.14 -11.75 11.16
CA PHE A 250 -7.86 -12.05 12.55
C PHE A 250 -8.19 -10.87 13.47
N LEU A 251 -8.85 -11.19 14.58
CA LEU A 251 -8.94 -10.29 15.73
C LEU A 251 -7.55 -10.05 16.31
N ARG A 252 -7.13 -8.80 16.39
CA ARG A 252 -5.80 -8.38 16.84
C ARG A 252 -5.76 -8.07 18.33
N ALA A 253 -4.63 -8.33 18.98
CA ALA A 253 -4.44 -8.07 20.41
C ALA A 253 -4.21 -6.58 20.72
N ALA A 254 -3.69 -5.83 19.76
CA ALA A 254 -3.51 -4.38 19.82
C ALA A 254 -4.00 -3.73 18.52
N GLU A 255 -3.99 -2.40 18.47
CA GLU A 255 -4.22 -1.58 17.28
C GLU A 255 -3.06 -1.68 16.26
N ASP A 256 -2.59 -2.91 16.03
CA ASP A 256 -1.43 -3.23 15.19
C ASP A 256 -1.67 -4.52 14.38
N GLN A 257 -1.44 -4.47 13.07
CA GLN A 257 -1.63 -5.61 12.16
C GLN A 257 -0.60 -6.72 12.30
N SER A 258 0.53 -6.45 12.93
CA SER A 258 1.54 -7.42 13.32
C SER A 258 1.28 -8.01 14.71
N SER A 259 0.38 -7.41 15.50
CA SER A 259 0.08 -7.90 16.85
C SER A 259 -0.53 -9.30 16.84
N ALA A 260 -0.43 -9.95 18.01
CA ALA A 260 -0.87 -11.31 18.22
C ALA A 260 -2.32 -11.53 17.73
N LYS A 261 -2.50 -12.62 16.99
CA LYS A 261 -3.79 -13.04 16.43
C LYS A 261 -4.58 -13.77 17.53
N ILE A 262 -5.64 -13.14 18.02
CA ILE A 262 -6.50 -13.72 19.08
C ILE A 262 -7.38 -14.83 18.51
N MET A 263 -8.05 -14.57 17.39
CA MET A 263 -8.91 -15.55 16.71
C MET A 263 -9.16 -15.14 15.26
N ALA A 264 -9.43 -16.13 14.39
CA ALA A 264 -9.94 -15.87 13.05
C ALA A 264 -11.44 -15.54 13.09
N ILE A 265 -11.85 -14.61 12.23
CA ILE A 265 -13.21 -14.11 12.05
C ILE A 265 -13.53 -14.19 10.56
N SER A 266 -14.73 -14.68 10.21
CA SER A 266 -15.19 -14.76 8.82
C SER A 266 -16.11 -13.58 8.48
N ASN A 267 -16.20 -13.23 7.20
CA ASN A 267 -17.12 -12.21 6.73
C ASN A 267 -18.55 -12.48 7.20
N GLY A 268 -19.25 -11.41 7.60
CA GLY A 268 -20.60 -11.48 8.14
C GLY A 268 -20.68 -11.82 9.63
N GLU A 269 -19.56 -12.18 10.27
CA GLU A 269 -19.54 -12.35 11.73
C GLU A 269 -19.87 -11.00 12.40
N PRO A 270 -20.89 -10.95 13.28
CA PRO A 270 -21.25 -9.75 14.01
C PRO A 270 -20.14 -9.30 14.96
N VAL A 271 -19.94 -7.99 15.06
CA VAL A 271 -19.01 -7.37 15.99
C VAL A 271 -19.72 -6.30 16.81
N GLU A 272 -19.50 -6.31 18.12
CA GLU A 272 -19.88 -5.22 19.02
C GLU A 272 -18.70 -4.24 19.07
N ILE A 273 -18.90 -2.98 18.71
CA ILE A 273 -17.85 -1.96 18.72
C ILE A 273 -17.89 -1.27 20.08
N VAL A 274 -16.88 -1.55 20.91
CA VAL A 274 -16.78 -1.05 22.29
C VAL A 274 -15.81 0.13 22.43
N GLY A 275 -15.14 0.50 21.34
CA GLY A 275 -14.26 1.66 21.28
C GLY A 275 -13.92 2.02 19.84
N VAL A 276 -13.82 3.31 19.56
CA VAL A 276 -13.40 3.87 18.27
C VAL A 276 -12.07 4.56 18.49
N GLY A 277 -11.00 3.93 18.01
CA GLY A 277 -9.67 4.55 17.91
C GLY A 277 -9.56 5.40 16.66
N GLU A 278 -8.35 5.86 16.35
CA GLU A 278 -8.11 6.68 15.15
C GLU A 278 -8.38 5.88 13.86
N ARG A 279 -7.90 4.63 13.82
CA ARG A 279 -7.94 3.75 12.63
C ARG A 279 -8.45 2.34 12.92
N TRP A 280 -8.74 2.05 14.19
CA TRP A 280 -9.12 0.74 14.68
C TRP A 280 -10.38 0.80 15.52
N TYR A 281 -11.23 -0.20 15.35
CA TYR A 281 -12.30 -0.48 16.29
C TYR A 281 -11.79 -1.46 17.33
N ARG A 282 -11.97 -1.10 18.61
CA ARG A 282 -11.95 -2.08 19.69
C ARG A 282 -13.29 -2.80 19.66
N VAL A 283 -13.26 -4.09 19.42
CA VAL A 283 -14.47 -4.90 19.21
C VAL A 283 -14.54 -6.07 20.15
N LYS A 284 -15.76 -6.52 20.43
CA LYS A 284 -16.07 -7.78 21.08
C LYS A 284 -16.74 -8.72 20.07
N VAL A 285 -16.18 -9.90 19.91
CA VAL A 285 -16.62 -10.92 18.95
C VAL A 285 -16.57 -12.28 19.66
N LYS A 286 -17.70 -13.00 19.69
CA LYS A 286 -17.81 -14.33 20.34
C LYS A 286 -17.21 -14.37 21.76
N GLY A 287 -17.43 -13.30 22.53
CA GLY A 287 -16.93 -13.17 23.91
C GLY A 287 -15.46 -12.78 24.06
N ARG A 288 -14.69 -12.67 22.97
CA ARG A 288 -13.31 -12.17 22.98
C ARG A 288 -13.26 -10.70 22.61
N THR A 289 -12.36 -9.95 23.23
CA THR A 289 -12.13 -8.53 22.91
C THR A 289 -10.80 -8.39 22.19
N GLY A 290 -10.76 -7.56 21.17
CA GLY A 290 -9.54 -7.21 20.43
C GLY A 290 -9.80 -6.07 19.46
N TYR A 291 -8.99 -5.98 18.41
CA TYR A 291 -9.03 -4.87 17.48
C TYR A 291 -9.22 -5.34 16.04
N LEU A 292 -10.00 -4.57 15.28
CA LEU A 292 -10.18 -4.70 13.83
C LEU A 292 -10.02 -3.33 13.18
N HIS A 293 -9.31 -3.27 12.06
CA HIS A 293 -9.08 -2.02 11.33
C HIS A 293 -10.40 -1.45 10.78
N HIS A 294 -10.54 -0.12 10.69
CA HIS A 294 -11.75 0.53 10.17
C HIS A 294 -12.14 0.03 8.77
N ASN A 295 -11.15 -0.24 7.91
CA ASN A 295 -11.36 -0.80 6.57
C ASN A 295 -11.95 -2.22 6.56
N TRP A 296 -12.10 -2.89 7.70
CA TRP A 296 -12.50 -4.30 7.79
C TRP A 296 -13.85 -4.52 8.46
N VAL A 297 -14.44 -3.49 9.02
CA VAL A 297 -15.74 -3.57 9.69
C VAL A 297 -16.75 -2.79 8.88
N ARG A 298 -17.83 -3.45 8.45
CA ARG A 298 -19.02 -2.74 7.99
C ARG A 298 -19.79 -2.29 9.23
N VAL A 299 -19.82 -0.99 9.49
CA VAL A 299 -20.51 -0.40 10.64
C VAL A 299 -22.02 -0.27 10.33
N ASP A 300 -22.88 -0.63 11.28
CA ASP A 300 -24.33 -0.61 11.07
C ASP A 300 -24.92 0.81 11.10
N GLN A 301 -24.23 1.75 11.77
CA GLN A 301 -24.61 3.16 11.84
C GLN A 301 -24.21 3.95 10.58
N PHE A 302 -23.46 3.34 9.67
CA PHE A 302 -23.03 3.95 8.41
C PHE A 302 -23.92 3.50 7.25
N ILE A 303 -23.55 3.86 6.02
CA ILE A 303 -24.33 3.52 4.83
C ILE A 303 -24.52 1.99 4.69
N GLN A 304 -25.76 1.60 4.49
CA GLN A 304 -26.13 0.21 4.27
C GLN A 304 -26.35 -0.04 2.77
N LYS A 305 -25.49 -0.90 2.20
CA LYS A 305 -25.63 -1.49 0.87
C LYS A 305 -25.51 -3.01 0.99
N PRO A 306 -25.99 -3.81 0.02
CA PRO A 306 -25.90 -5.26 0.10
C PRO A 306 -24.48 -5.72 0.40
N PHE A 307 -24.34 -6.67 1.34
CA PHE A 307 -23.04 -7.02 1.93
C PHE A 307 -21.99 -7.46 0.88
N GLY A 308 -22.43 -8.20 -0.14
CA GLY A 308 -21.59 -8.74 -1.20
C GLY A 308 -21.25 -7.74 -2.31
N ASP A 309 -21.91 -6.58 -2.35
CA ASP A 309 -21.73 -5.62 -3.42
C ASP A 309 -20.45 -4.78 -3.22
N ARG A 310 -20.10 -4.06 -4.26
CA ARG A 310 -18.94 -3.17 -4.32
C ARG A 310 -19.36 -1.81 -4.85
N PHE A 311 -18.71 -0.81 -4.30
CA PHE A 311 -18.65 0.53 -4.87
C PHE A 311 -17.61 0.57 -5.98
N ILE A 312 -17.84 1.42 -6.97
CA ILE A 312 -16.81 1.85 -7.92
C ILE A 312 -16.44 3.27 -7.52
N GLN A 313 -15.34 3.41 -6.77
CA GLN A 313 -14.80 4.71 -6.38
C GLN A 313 -13.97 5.27 -7.54
N VAL A 314 -14.25 6.52 -7.92
CA VAL A 314 -13.61 7.17 -9.07
C VAL A 314 -12.64 8.26 -8.66
N LYS A 315 -12.80 8.84 -7.45
CA LYS A 315 -11.93 9.90 -6.94
C LYS A 315 -12.12 10.08 -5.43
N SER A 316 -11.23 10.83 -4.80
CA SER A 316 -11.40 11.35 -3.44
C SER A 316 -10.96 12.80 -3.36
N PHE A 317 -11.56 13.54 -2.42
CA PHE A 317 -11.23 14.93 -2.13
C PHE A 317 -11.17 15.13 -0.62
N ASP A 318 -10.30 15.99 -0.14
CA ASP A 318 -10.29 16.50 1.24
C ASP A 318 -11.19 17.74 1.39
N ASN A 319 -11.53 18.40 0.29
CA ASN A 319 -12.42 19.56 0.22
C ASN A 319 -13.83 19.21 -0.31
N PHE A 320 -14.88 19.61 0.41
CA PHE A 320 -16.28 19.35 0.02
C PHE A 320 -16.69 20.09 -1.25
N GLU A 321 -16.24 21.33 -1.44
CA GLU A 321 -16.66 22.14 -2.59
C GLU A 321 -16.16 21.56 -3.91
N GLU A 322 -14.93 21.05 -3.92
CA GLU A 322 -14.36 20.32 -5.04
C GLU A 322 -15.04 18.97 -5.26
N ALA A 323 -15.32 18.22 -4.18
CA ALA A 323 -16.07 16.97 -4.25
C ALA A 323 -17.44 17.19 -4.92
N GLN A 324 -18.16 18.23 -4.48
CA GLN A 324 -19.46 18.59 -5.02
C GLN A 324 -19.36 19.03 -6.48
N SER A 325 -18.40 19.88 -6.81
CA SER A 325 -18.20 20.37 -8.18
C SER A 325 -17.89 19.22 -9.14
N TYR A 326 -17.06 18.28 -8.72
CA TYR A 326 -16.73 17.09 -9.50
C TYR A 326 -17.95 16.19 -9.74
N VAL A 327 -18.76 15.94 -8.71
CA VAL A 327 -20.01 15.16 -8.87
C VAL A 327 -20.98 15.86 -9.83
N LYS A 328 -21.20 17.17 -9.66
CA LYS A 328 -22.12 17.96 -10.50
C LYS A 328 -21.70 18.01 -11.98
N ALA A 329 -20.39 18.07 -12.24
CA ALA A 329 -19.84 18.13 -13.59
C ALA A 329 -19.84 16.79 -14.34
N SER A 330 -19.94 15.66 -13.61
CA SER A 330 -19.87 14.33 -14.22
C SER A 330 -21.13 13.97 -14.99
N GLN A 331 -21.01 13.22 -16.09
CA GLN A 331 -22.16 12.63 -16.78
C GLN A 331 -22.61 11.30 -16.14
N LEU A 332 -21.79 10.73 -15.25
CA LEU A 332 -22.09 9.50 -14.53
C LEU A 332 -22.94 9.78 -13.27
N PRO A 333 -23.73 8.81 -12.79
CA PRO A 333 -24.45 8.92 -11.52
C PRO A 333 -23.49 8.78 -10.35
N LEU A 334 -22.73 9.84 -10.07
CA LEU A 334 -21.75 9.89 -8.98
C LEU A 334 -22.36 10.45 -7.70
N VAL A 335 -21.87 9.95 -6.58
CA VAL A 335 -22.19 10.40 -5.23
C VAL A 335 -20.88 10.60 -4.45
N ALA A 336 -20.80 11.68 -3.69
CA ALA A 336 -19.82 11.95 -2.66
C ALA A 336 -20.28 11.36 -1.32
N PHE A 337 -19.46 10.46 -0.78
CA PHE A 337 -19.62 9.85 0.53
C PHE A 337 -18.62 10.48 1.50
N LEU A 338 -19.07 10.87 2.69
CA LEU A 338 -18.17 11.20 3.79
C LEU A 338 -17.50 9.91 4.26
N ALA A 339 -16.18 9.90 4.41
CA ALA A 339 -15.43 8.78 4.93
C ALA A 339 -15.02 9.00 6.40
N THR A 340 -14.73 7.91 7.13
CA THR A 340 -14.32 7.97 8.55
C THR A 340 -13.07 8.80 8.81
N ASN A 341 -12.20 8.98 7.81
CA ASN A 341 -11.02 9.84 7.85
C ASN A 341 -11.33 11.31 7.47
N LYS A 342 -12.61 11.70 7.38
CA LYS A 342 -13.07 13.05 7.02
C LYS A 342 -12.74 13.50 5.59
N TRP A 343 -12.52 12.55 4.68
CA TRP A 343 -12.45 12.80 3.24
C TRP A 343 -13.79 12.53 2.56
N TYR A 344 -13.93 12.99 1.31
CA TYR A 344 -15.06 12.74 0.44
C TYR A 344 -14.68 11.73 -0.64
N ALA A 345 -15.18 10.51 -0.54
CA ALA A 345 -15.01 9.49 -1.57
C ALA A 345 -16.09 9.67 -2.64
N ILE A 346 -15.69 9.83 -3.90
CA ILE A 346 -16.62 9.89 -5.03
C ILE A 346 -16.75 8.50 -5.63
N ALA A 347 -17.96 7.96 -5.65
CA ALA A 347 -18.25 6.66 -6.25
C ALA A 347 -19.54 6.69 -7.07
N LEU A 348 -19.75 5.69 -7.92
CA LEU A 348 -21.07 5.47 -8.52
C LEU A 348 -22.11 5.24 -7.41
N GLU A 349 -23.33 5.75 -7.64
CA GLU A 349 -24.45 5.67 -6.69
C GLU A 349 -24.84 4.22 -6.37
N ASP A 350 -24.90 3.39 -7.42
CA ASP A 350 -25.25 1.99 -7.33
C ASP A 350 -24.04 1.15 -6.94
N THR A 351 -24.28 0.24 -6.00
CA THR A 351 -23.35 -0.85 -5.71
C THR A 351 -23.72 -2.06 -6.55
N LEU A 352 -22.71 -2.82 -6.95
CA LEU A 352 -22.90 -3.99 -7.83
C LEU A 352 -22.19 -5.22 -7.25
N PRO A 353 -22.68 -6.44 -7.54
CA PRO A 353 -21.89 -7.65 -7.30
C PRO A 353 -20.50 -7.53 -7.90
N VAL A 354 -19.48 -8.10 -7.24
CA VAL A 354 -18.06 -7.88 -7.56
C VAL A 354 -17.72 -8.08 -9.05
N ASP A 355 -18.26 -9.10 -9.70
CA ASP A 355 -18.01 -9.38 -11.11
C ASP A 355 -18.59 -8.29 -12.02
N LYS A 356 -19.82 -7.86 -11.74
CA LYS A 356 -20.49 -6.78 -12.46
C LYS A 356 -19.80 -5.44 -12.22
N ALA A 357 -19.39 -5.15 -10.99
CA ALA A 357 -18.63 -3.94 -10.66
C ALA A 357 -17.30 -3.89 -11.43
N THR A 358 -16.58 -5.02 -11.48
CA THR A 358 -15.31 -5.14 -12.19
C THR A 358 -15.50 -4.98 -13.70
N GLN A 359 -16.51 -5.62 -14.28
CA GLN A 359 -16.83 -5.51 -15.69
C GLN A 359 -17.25 -4.09 -16.08
N LEU A 360 -18.12 -3.46 -15.28
CA LEU A 360 -18.57 -2.08 -15.52
C LEU A 360 -17.38 -1.12 -15.44
N LEU A 361 -16.55 -1.21 -14.40
CA LEU A 361 -15.37 -0.38 -14.24
C LEU A 361 -14.44 -0.48 -15.45
N ARG A 362 -14.19 -1.70 -15.95
CA ARG A 362 -13.38 -1.91 -17.16
C ARG A 362 -13.96 -1.16 -18.36
N GLY A 363 -15.26 -1.32 -18.62
CA GLY A 363 -15.92 -0.64 -19.74
C GLY A 363 -16.04 0.89 -19.57
N LEU A 364 -16.01 1.40 -18.34
CA LEU A 364 -15.94 2.85 -18.08
C LEU A 364 -14.54 3.39 -18.38
N LYS A 365 -13.48 2.64 -18.03
CA LYS A 365 -12.08 3.01 -18.32
C LYS A 365 -11.76 2.97 -19.80
N GLU A 366 -12.18 1.93 -20.51
CA GLU A 366 -11.99 1.79 -21.96
C GLU A 366 -12.60 2.95 -22.77
N ARG A 367 -13.64 3.59 -22.23
CA ARG A 367 -14.30 4.77 -22.83
C ARG A 367 -13.85 6.09 -22.20
N SER A 368 -12.86 6.06 -21.31
CA SER A 368 -12.35 7.23 -20.58
C SER A 368 -13.44 8.03 -19.84
N LEU A 369 -14.51 7.35 -19.39
CA LEU A 369 -15.62 7.98 -18.64
C LEU A 369 -15.31 8.13 -17.16
N VAL A 370 -14.37 7.33 -16.65
CA VAL A 370 -13.81 7.45 -15.30
C VAL A 370 -12.29 7.50 -15.40
N PRO A 371 -11.60 8.08 -14.40
CA PRO A 371 -10.16 7.99 -14.27
C PRO A 371 -9.64 6.54 -14.27
N ASP A 372 -8.43 6.32 -14.80
CA ASP A 372 -7.78 5.01 -14.80
C ASP A 372 -7.48 4.47 -13.40
N ASP A 373 -7.46 5.32 -12.38
CA ASP A 373 -7.28 4.97 -10.98
C ASP A 373 -8.60 4.67 -10.25
N ALA A 374 -9.75 4.77 -10.93
CA ALA A 374 -11.01 4.30 -10.38
C ALA A 374 -10.92 2.81 -10.01
N PHE A 375 -11.52 2.40 -8.89
CA PHE A 375 -11.36 1.06 -8.32
C PHE A 375 -12.62 0.53 -7.65
N VAL A 376 -12.69 -0.79 -7.56
CA VAL A 376 -13.76 -1.53 -6.88
C VAL A 376 -13.41 -1.65 -5.39
N THR A 377 -14.31 -1.22 -4.51
CA THR A 377 -14.12 -1.25 -3.05
C THR A 377 -15.36 -1.72 -2.30
N VAL A 378 -15.17 -2.23 -1.08
CA VAL A 378 -16.28 -2.57 -0.18
C VAL A 378 -16.89 -1.34 0.51
N GLY A 379 -16.18 -0.23 0.57
CA GLY A 379 -16.68 1.04 1.13
C GLY A 379 -17.00 0.97 2.63
N ASN A 380 -16.24 0.20 3.42
CA ASN A 380 -16.48 0.08 4.88
C ASN A 380 -16.38 1.40 5.64
N THR A 381 -15.58 2.33 5.13
CA THR A 381 -15.36 3.64 5.74
C THR A 381 -16.38 4.68 5.32
N TYR A 382 -17.31 4.37 4.41
CA TYR A 382 -18.29 5.33 3.91
C TYR A 382 -19.39 5.52 4.95
N VAL A 383 -19.46 6.70 5.53
CA VAL A 383 -20.36 7.06 6.64
C VAL A 383 -21.76 7.32 6.12
N ASN A 384 -21.90 8.32 5.25
CA ASN A 384 -23.16 8.73 4.66
C ASN A 384 -22.93 9.44 3.32
N GLU A 385 -24.00 9.57 2.55
CA GLU A 385 -24.02 10.38 1.33
C GLU A 385 -24.17 11.86 1.70
N VAL A 386 -23.32 12.72 1.16
CA VAL A 386 -23.30 14.15 1.51
C VAL A 386 -23.58 15.07 0.32
N CYS A 387 -23.46 14.55 -0.89
CA CYS A 387 -23.76 15.22 -2.16
C CYS A 387 -23.58 14.20 -3.27
N CYS A 388 -24.14 14.33 -4.45
CA CYS A 388 -25.36 15.01 -4.80
C CYS A 388 -26.10 13.94 -5.59
N ARG A 389 -27.24 13.47 -5.11
CA ARG A 389 -28.07 12.57 -5.93
C ARG A 389 -28.67 13.40 -7.06
N ARG A 390 -28.57 12.90 -8.29
CA ARG A 390 -29.29 13.47 -9.42
C ARG A 390 -30.72 12.98 -9.45
#